data_AF-A0A7Y0NK73-F1
#
_entry.id   AF-A0A7Y0NK73-F1
#
_cell.length_a   1.000
_cell.length_b   1.000
_cell.length_c   1.000
_cell.angle_alpha   90.00
_cell.angle_beta   90.00
_cell.angle_gamma   90.00
#
_symmetry.space_group_name_H-M   'P 1'
#
loop_
_entity.id
_entity.type
_entity.pdbx_description
1 polymer ?
#
loop_
_entity_poly.entity_id
_entity_poly.type
_entity_poly.pdbx_seq_one_letter_code
_entity_poly.pdbx_strand_id
1 'polypeptide(L)'
;MIDYKNDRPRSTSRRTFLGLVGTGILTSAVSLKLQAATRVNSEKVWHSFTQEEVRTLETFGDTLLPGASDAGLADFVDAQLMAENPALILKYMDYTGSFSDFYKVGLASLNAVHTERYDKPFYEGEEAGRNALVEDLVGANPALWKGAPAPLFCFVLRNDALDVYYGTKTGFAELGVPYMAHITPPEKWPRRG
;
A
#
# COMPACT_ATOMS: atom_id res chain seq x y z
N MET A 1 42.55 -47.19 -2.61
CA MET A 1 43.79 -46.61 -2.07
C MET A 1 44.13 -45.41 -2.93
N ILE A 2 44.17 -44.24 -2.31
CA ILE A 2 44.43 -42.91 -2.91
C ILE A 2 45.91 -42.79 -3.26
N ASP A 3 46.26 -42.10 -4.37
CA ASP A 3 47.08 -40.87 -4.39
C ASP A 3 47.60 -40.56 -5.82
N TYR A 4 47.38 -39.35 -6.34
CA TYR A 4 48.45 -38.37 -6.61
C TYR A 4 47.98 -37.09 -7.35
N LYS A 5 48.54 -35.97 -6.86
CA LYS A 5 48.75 -34.63 -7.45
C LYS A 5 47.70 -33.54 -7.26
N ASN A 6 47.89 -32.87 -6.12
CA ASN A 6 47.80 -31.43 -5.91
C ASN A 6 48.19 -30.59 -7.14
N ASP A 7 47.33 -29.64 -7.50
CA ASP A 7 47.75 -28.27 -7.81
C ASP A 7 46.74 -27.29 -7.19
N ARG A 8 47.19 -26.59 -6.14
CA ARG A 8 46.53 -25.41 -5.57
C ARG A 8 47.45 -24.22 -5.78
N PRO A 9 47.00 -23.12 -6.38
CA PRO A 9 47.56 -21.83 -6.02
C PRO A 9 46.91 -21.33 -4.72
N ARG A 10 47.66 -21.44 -3.63
CA ARG A 10 47.47 -20.62 -2.41
C ARG A 10 48.10 -19.26 -2.65
N SER A 11 47.37 -18.18 -2.33
CA SER A 11 47.74 -17.23 -1.27
C SER A 11 47.13 -15.86 -1.54
N THR A 12 46.25 -15.47 -0.62
CA THR A 12 45.72 -14.13 -0.45
C THR A 12 46.83 -13.15 -0.04
N SER A 13 46.78 -11.93 -0.57
CA SER A 13 47.32 -10.71 0.07
C SER A 13 46.34 -9.60 -0.32
N ARG A 14 45.37 -9.14 0.50
CA ARG A 14 45.41 -8.40 1.77
C ARG A 14 46.36 -7.19 1.76
N ARG A 15 45.77 -6.00 1.49
CA ARG A 15 46.30 -4.62 1.65
C ARG A 15 47.22 -4.22 0.48
N THR A 16 47.01 -3.13 -0.25
CA THR A 16 46.76 -1.73 0.17
C THR A 16 46.21 -0.99 -1.07
N PHE A 17 44.96 -0.51 -1.09
CA PHE A 17 44.48 0.79 -0.59
C PHE A 17 45.06 2.03 -1.33
N LEU A 18 44.13 2.70 -2.04
CA LEU A 18 43.95 4.16 -2.20
C LEU A 18 44.46 4.92 -3.44
N GLY A 19 43.55 5.77 -3.92
CA GLY A 19 43.72 6.84 -4.91
C GLY A 19 42.95 6.52 -6.19
N LEU A 20 41.95 7.25 -6.67
CA LEU A 20 41.58 8.65 -6.45
C LEU A 20 40.15 8.88 -6.99
N VAL A 21 39.50 9.87 -6.40
CA VAL A 21 38.18 10.49 -6.64
C VAL A 21 37.71 10.63 -8.10
N GLY A 22 36.42 10.37 -8.33
CA GLY A 22 35.66 10.82 -9.51
C GLY A 22 34.15 10.75 -9.28
N THR A 23 33.55 11.87 -8.89
CA THR A 23 32.14 12.28 -9.07
C THR A 23 31.49 11.62 -10.30
N GLY A 24 30.28 11.06 -10.29
CA GLY A 24 29.05 11.47 -9.63
C GLY A 24 28.04 11.92 -10.70
N ILE A 25 26.89 11.23 -10.75
CA ILE A 25 25.66 11.47 -11.54
C ILE A 25 25.57 10.75 -12.91
N LEU A 26 24.93 9.58 -12.90
CA LEU A 26 24.21 9.02 -14.05
C LEU A 26 22.78 9.53 -13.99
N THR A 27 22.46 10.59 -14.74
CA THR A 27 21.07 11.00 -15.00
C THR A 27 20.47 10.07 -16.05
N SER A 28 19.79 9.01 -15.62
CA SER A 28 18.88 8.29 -16.50
C SER A 28 17.59 9.09 -16.63
N ALA A 29 17.40 9.72 -17.78
CA ALA A 29 16.15 10.39 -18.16
C ALA A 29 15.06 9.33 -18.39
N VAL A 30 14.22 9.09 -17.37
CA VAL A 30 12.97 8.36 -17.56
C VAL A 30 11.97 9.35 -18.16
N SER A 31 11.46 9.00 -19.34
CA SER A 31 10.59 9.84 -20.16
C SER A 31 9.28 10.16 -19.45
N LEU A 32 8.96 11.45 -19.41
CA LEU A 32 7.67 11.99 -19.00
C LEU A 32 6.56 11.45 -19.92
N LYS A 33 5.65 10.62 -19.41
CA LYS A 33 4.35 10.38 -20.08
C LYS A 33 3.29 11.26 -19.44
N LEU A 34 3.29 12.54 -19.83
CA LEU A 34 2.13 13.40 -19.63
C LEU A 34 1.14 13.11 -20.76
N GLN A 35 0.25 12.14 -20.55
CA GLN A 35 -1.03 12.11 -21.26
C GLN A 35 -2.07 12.70 -20.31
N ALA A 36 -2.25 14.02 -20.39
CA ALA A 36 -3.46 14.67 -19.92
C ALA A 36 -4.61 14.23 -20.84
N ALA A 37 -5.15 13.03 -20.60
CA ALA A 37 -6.47 12.71 -21.10
C ALA A 37 -7.45 13.48 -20.23
N THR A 38 -7.90 14.65 -20.71
CA THR A 38 -9.11 15.29 -20.20
C THR A 38 -10.28 14.37 -20.54
N ARG A 39 -10.46 13.33 -19.74
CA ARG A 39 -11.70 12.57 -19.74
C ARG A 39 -12.71 13.42 -18.98
N VAL A 40 -13.85 13.66 -19.62
CA VAL A 40 -15.07 14.05 -18.93
C VAL A 40 -15.28 13.00 -17.84
N ASN A 41 -14.96 13.37 -16.61
CA ASN A 41 -15.16 12.52 -15.45
C ASN A 41 -16.66 12.58 -15.18
N SER A 42 -17.41 11.59 -15.67
CA SER A 42 -18.66 11.25 -15.01
C SER A 42 -18.32 11.13 -13.53
N GLU A 43 -18.90 11.99 -12.67
CA GLU A 43 -18.60 11.98 -11.24
C GLU A 43 -18.65 10.54 -10.75
N LYS A 44 -17.50 10.04 -10.32
CA LYS A 44 -17.35 8.68 -9.85
C LYS A 44 -18.22 8.53 -8.61
N VAL A 45 -19.25 7.70 -8.70
CA VAL A 45 -20.21 7.50 -7.60
C VAL A 45 -19.77 6.28 -6.79
N TRP A 46 -19.41 6.52 -5.53
CA TRP A 46 -19.21 5.47 -4.53
C TRP A 46 -20.52 5.20 -3.80
N HIS A 47 -20.79 3.94 -3.46
CA HIS A 47 -22.04 3.55 -2.81
C HIS A 47 -21.93 3.60 -1.29
N SER A 48 -20.79 3.17 -0.76
CA SER A 48 -20.52 3.07 0.66
C SER A 48 -19.86 4.34 1.18
N PHE A 49 -19.06 5.03 0.38
CA PHE A 49 -18.22 6.15 0.86
C PHE A 49 -18.63 7.52 0.32
N THR A 50 -18.40 8.53 1.15
CA THR A 50 -18.34 9.94 0.76
C THR A 50 -16.99 10.28 0.12
N GLN A 51 -16.91 11.44 -0.54
CA GLN A 51 -15.65 11.90 -1.15
C GLN A 51 -14.51 12.06 -0.12
N GLU A 52 -14.82 12.56 1.09
CA GLU A 52 -13.81 12.72 2.14
C GLU A 52 -13.30 11.37 2.67
N GLU A 53 -14.20 10.40 2.85
CA GLU A 53 -13.83 9.03 3.25
C GLU A 53 -12.93 8.38 2.20
N VAL A 54 -13.22 8.57 0.91
CA VAL A 54 -12.36 8.08 -0.19
C VAL A 54 -10.99 8.73 -0.14
N ARG A 55 -10.90 10.06 -0.03
CA ARG A 55 -9.59 10.75 0.04
C ARG A 55 -8.77 10.27 1.25
N THR A 56 -9.45 10.04 2.37
CA THR A 56 -8.83 9.50 3.58
C THR A 56 -8.32 8.07 3.36
N LEU A 57 -9.15 7.20 2.78
CA LEU A 57 -8.82 5.80 2.50
C LEU A 57 -7.65 5.67 1.51
N GLU A 58 -7.68 6.43 0.42
CA GLU A 58 -6.62 6.46 -0.59
C GLU A 58 -5.30 6.95 0.00
N THR A 59 -5.34 8.07 0.73
CA THR A 59 -4.11 8.63 1.35
C THR A 59 -3.54 7.69 2.41
N PHE A 60 -4.40 7.08 3.25
CA PHE A 60 -3.96 6.13 4.26
C PHE A 60 -3.44 4.84 3.64
N GLY A 61 -4.11 4.34 2.60
CA GLY A 61 -3.66 3.22 1.79
C GLY A 61 -2.27 3.44 1.21
N ASP A 62 -2.04 4.59 0.56
CA ASP A 62 -0.73 4.95 0.02
C ASP A 62 0.34 5.13 1.09
N THR A 63 -0.05 5.58 2.28
CA THR A 63 0.87 5.68 3.42
C THR A 63 1.28 4.28 3.93
N LEU A 64 0.38 3.30 3.90
CA LEU A 64 0.65 1.91 4.29
C LEU A 64 1.36 1.10 3.20
N LEU A 65 1.06 1.38 1.94
CA LEU A 65 1.60 0.73 0.75
C LEU A 65 1.60 1.76 -0.41
N PRO A 66 2.75 2.35 -0.76
CA PRO A 66 2.82 3.33 -1.84
C PRO A 66 2.26 2.79 -3.16
N GLY A 67 1.31 3.51 -3.75
CA GLY A 67 0.66 3.16 -5.03
C GLY A 67 -0.67 2.41 -4.88
N ALA A 68 -1.13 2.14 -3.65
CA ALA A 68 -2.42 1.51 -3.40
C ALA A 68 -3.61 2.33 -3.94
N SER A 69 -3.54 3.66 -3.89
CA SER A 69 -4.59 4.52 -4.45
C SER A 69 -4.70 4.35 -5.97
N ASP A 70 -3.57 4.45 -6.68
CA ASP A 70 -3.51 4.27 -8.14
C ASP A 70 -3.94 2.86 -8.58
N ALA A 71 -3.69 1.86 -7.73
CA ALA A 71 -4.14 0.48 -7.93
C ALA A 71 -5.68 0.32 -7.76
N GLY A 72 -6.35 1.29 -7.15
CA GLY A 72 -7.81 1.34 -7.02
C GLY A 72 -8.34 0.83 -5.68
N LEU A 73 -7.62 1.06 -4.57
CA LEU A 73 -8.01 0.61 -3.24
C LEU A 73 -9.44 1.03 -2.86
N ALA A 74 -9.80 2.30 -3.04
CA ALA A 74 -11.14 2.78 -2.68
C ALA A 74 -12.26 2.09 -3.48
N ASP A 75 -12.01 1.80 -4.76
CA ASP A 75 -12.98 1.11 -5.62
C ASP A 75 -13.18 -0.33 -5.22
N PHE A 76 -12.08 -0.99 -4.84
CA PHE A 76 -12.14 -2.33 -4.32
C PHE A 76 -12.97 -2.38 -3.04
N VAL A 77 -12.63 -1.57 -2.04
CA VAL A 77 -13.31 -1.60 -0.74
C VAL A 77 -14.78 -1.25 -0.90
N ASP A 78 -15.12 -0.21 -1.67
CA ASP A 78 -16.52 0.15 -1.95
C ASP A 78 -17.31 -1.02 -2.58
N ALA A 79 -16.74 -1.68 -3.58
CA ALA A 79 -17.36 -2.82 -4.24
C ALA A 79 -17.49 -4.04 -3.31
N GLN A 80 -16.48 -4.31 -2.48
CA GLN A 80 -16.52 -5.45 -1.56
C GLN A 80 -17.52 -5.23 -0.42
N LEU A 81 -17.69 -4.00 0.06
CA LEU A 81 -18.70 -3.70 1.09
C LEU A 81 -20.13 -3.97 0.63
N MET A 82 -20.36 -3.98 -0.69
CA MET A 82 -21.65 -4.32 -1.30
C MET A 82 -21.77 -5.80 -1.71
N ALA A 83 -20.69 -6.57 -1.63
CA ALA A 83 -20.68 -7.96 -2.06
C ALA A 83 -21.29 -8.87 -0.99
N GLU A 84 -22.08 -9.87 -1.42
CA GLU A 84 -22.63 -10.89 -0.52
C GLU A 84 -21.51 -11.72 0.16
N ASN A 85 -20.43 -11.97 -0.57
CA ASN A 85 -19.23 -12.64 -0.06
C ASN A 85 -17.98 -11.78 -0.33
N PRO A 86 -17.64 -10.85 0.57
CA PRO A 86 -16.54 -9.91 0.37
C PRO A 86 -15.18 -10.61 0.29
N ALA A 87 -14.27 -10.04 -0.48
CA ALA A 87 -12.86 -10.43 -0.54
C ALA A 87 -11.99 -9.69 0.50
N LEU A 88 -12.59 -8.88 1.37
CA LEU A 88 -11.88 -8.10 2.38
C LEU A 88 -11.22 -8.98 3.44
N ILE A 89 -9.99 -8.65 3.82
CA ILE A 89 -9.20 -9.38 4.83
C ILE A 89 -9.92 -9.45 6.18
N LEU A 90 -10.70 -8.42 6.49
CA LEU A 90 -11.52 -8.34 7.70
C LEU A 90 -12.36 -9.60 7.97
N LYS A 91 -12.82 -10.29 6.91
CA LYS A 91 -13.64 -11.51 7.04
C LYS A 91 -12.94 -12.66 7.75
N TYR A 92 -11.61 -12.62 7.85
CA TYR A 92 -10.81 -13.63 8.51
C TYR A 92 -10.41 -13.24 9.95
N MET A 93 -10.84 -12.08 10.44
CA MET A 93 -10.35 -11.49 11.70
C MET A 93 -11.31 -11.67 12.88
N ASP A 94 -12.25 -12.62 12.81
CA ASP A 94 -13.32 -12.84 13.81
C ASP A 94 -14.08 -11.56 14.21
N TYR A 95 -14.10 -10.56 13.33
CA TYR A 95 -14.76 -9.28 13.59
C TYR A 95 -16.27 -9.44 13.43
N THR A 96 -17.00 -9.18 14.52
CA THR A 96 -18.45 -9.39 14.59
C THR A 96 -19.27 -8.15 14.25
N GLY A 97 -18.63 -7.01 14.03
CA GLY A 97 -19.28 -5.76 13.67
C GLY A 97 -19.61 -5.63 12.17
N SER A 98 -20.28 -4.54 11.83
CA SER A 98 -20.53 -4.15 10.43
C SER A 98 -19.21 -3.86 9.72
N PHE A 99 -18.99 -4.47 8.55
CA PHE A 99 -17.80 -4.20 7.74
C PHE A 99 -17.76 -2.74 7.32
N SER A 100 -18.90 -2.17 6.93
CA SER A 100 -18.99 -0.74 6.58
C SER A 100 -18.57 0.13 7.76
N ASP A 101 -19.04 -0.18 8.97
CA ASP A 101 -18.71 0.62 10.16
C ASP A 101 -17.24 0.49 10.54
N PHE A 102 -16.63 -0.68 10.32
CA PHE A 102 -15.18 -0.87 10.50
C PHE A 102 -14.37 0.17 9.69
N TYR A 103 -14.69 0.34 8.40
CA TYR A 103 -14.00 1.33 7.56
C TYR A 103 -14.37 2.75 7.94
N LYS A 104 -15.67 3.08 7.99
CA LYS A 104 -16.12 4.47 8.20
C LYS A 104 -15.67 5.03 9.55
N VAL A 105 -15.84 4.26 10.62
CA VAL A 105 -15.45 4.71 11.96
C VAL A 105 -13.92 4.77 12.10
N GLY A 106 -13.20 3.85 11.44
CA GLY A 106 -11.73 3.89 11.36
C GLY A 106 -11.21 5.14 10.64
N LEU A 107 -11.76 5.46 9.47
CA LEU A 107 -11.39 6.65 8.69
C LEU A 107 -11.75 7.96 9.43
N ALA A 108 -12.93 8.02 10.04
CA ALA A 108 -13.32 9.16 10.86
C ALA A 108 -12.40 9.34 12.08
N SER A 109 -12.02 8.24 12.74
CA SER A 109 -11.07 8.25 13.86
C SER A 109 -9.68 8.73 13.41
N LEU A 110 -9.21 8.28 12.25
CA LEU A 110 -7.94 8.69 11.67
C LEU A 110 -7.91 10.21 11.42
N ASN A 111 -8.95 10.76 10.79
CA ASN A 111 -9.06 12.21 10.59
C ASN A 111 -9.14 12.95 11.93
N ALA A 112 -9.94 12.49 12.89
CA ALA A 112 -10.06 13.15 14.19
C ALA A 112 -8.72 13.20 14.94
N VAL A 113 -7.98 12.09 14.98
CA VAL A 113 -6.67 12.03 15.64
C VAL A 113 -5.65 12.91 14.91
N HIS A 114 -5.64 12.90 13.57
CA HIS A 114 -4.71 13.73 12.81
C HIS A 114 -5.02 15.23 12.96
N THR A 115 -6.30 15.62 12.91
CA THR A 115 -6.72 17.01 13.12
C THR A 115 -6.35 17.51 14.50
N GLU A 116 -6.56 16.71 15.55
CA GLU A 116 -6.15 17.08 16.92
C GLU A 116 -4.64 17.36 17.04
N ARG A 117 -3.81 16.61 16.30
CA ARG A 117 -2.35 16.71 16.39
C ARG A 117 -1.75 17.79 15.48
N TYR A 118 -2.37 18.01 14.32
CA TYR A 118 -1.75 18.75 13.21
C TYR A 118 -2.68 19.79 12.55
N ASP A 119 -3.86 20.05 13.14
CA ASP A 119 -4.86 21.03 12.68
C ASP A 119 -5.38 20.81 11.25
N LYS A 120 -5.26 19.57 10.75
CA LYS A 120 -5.71 19.16 9.42
C LYS A 120 -6.23 17.73 9.44
N PRO A 121 -7.23 17.37 8.61
CA PRO A 121 -7.58 15.97 8.42
C PRO A 121 -6.40 15.19 7.82
N PHE A 122 -6.40 13.87 7.98
CA PHE A 122 -5.28 13.02 7.59
C PHE A 122 -4.91 13.17 6.11
N TYR A 123 -5.92 13.27 5.23
CA TYR A 123 -5.71 13.40 3.78
C TYR A 123 -5.13 14.76 3.33
N GLU A 124 -5.10 15.77 4.21
CA GLU A 124 -4.46 17.08 3.96
C GLU A 124 -3.19 17.28 4.77
N GLY A 125 -2.86 16.30 5.64
CA GLY A 125 -1.66 16.30 6.46
C GLY A 125 -0.37 16.23 5.65
N GLU A 126 0.73 16.69 6.21
CA GLU A 126 2.06 16.49 5.63
C GLU A 126 2.52 15.04 5.81
N GLU A 127 3.38 14.56 4.91
CA GLU A 127 3.85 13.16 4.91
C GLU A 127 4.46 12.74 6.25
N ALA A 128 5.29 13.59 6.86
CA ALA A 128 5.89 13.31 8.15
C ALA A 128 4.84 13.12 9.26
N GLY A 129 3.80 13.97 9.28
CA GLY A 129 2.71 13.87 10.26
C GLY A 129 1.86 12.62 10.06
N ARG A 130 1.59 12.26 8.80
CA ARG A 130 0.89 11.02 8.44
C ARG A 130 1.68 9.79 8.88
N ASN A 131 2.97 9.72 8.54
CA ASN A 131 3.84 8.60 8.89
C ASN A 131 3.95 8.42 10.41
N ALA A 132 4.18 9.51 11.15
CA ALA A 132 4.23 9.48 12.61
C ALA A 132 2.92 8.98 13.24
N LEU A 133 1.76 9.37 12.69
CA LEU A 133 0.48 8.84 13.17
C LEU A 133 0.33 7.34 12.85
N VAL A 134 0.71 6.88 11.67
CA VAL A 134 0.65 5.45 11.32
C VAL A 134 1.54 4.61 12.25
N GLU A 135 2.74 5.09 12.58
CA GLU A 135 3.64 4.44 13.54
C GLU A 135 3.02 4.27 14.94
N ASP A 136 2.24 5.25 15.40
CA ASP A 136 1.51 5.13 16.67
C ASP A 136 0.35 4.13 16.57
N LEU A 137 -0.41 4.17 15.48
CA LEU A 137 -1.61 3.34 15.29
C LEU A 137 -1.30 1.84 15.24
N VAL A 138 -0.12 1.44 14.80
CA VAL A 138 0.29 0.02 14.82
C VAL A 138 0.57 -0.49 16.24
N GLY A 139 0.85 0.40 17.20
CA GLY A 139 1.17 0.02 18.58
C GLY A 139 -0.04 0.05 19.52
N ALA A 140 -0.91 1.05 19.40
CA ALA A 140 -2.01 1.26 20.33
C ALA A 140 -3.14 2.12 19.73
N ASN A 141 -4.24 2.24 20.45
CA ASN A 141 -5.33 3.16 20.12
C ASN A 141 -5.04 4.55 20.69
N PRO A 142 -4.96 5.61 19.86
CA PRO A 142 -4.95 6.99 20.33
C PRO A 142 -6.26 7.38 21.04
N ALA A 143 -6.24 8.44 21.85
CA ALA A 143 -7.37 8.85 22.68
C ALA A 143 -8.68 9.12 21.90
N LEU A 144 -8.60 9.67 20.67
CA LEU A 144 -9.77 9.94 19.83
C LEU A 144 -10.16 8.76 18.92
N TRP A 145 -9.52 7.61 19.09
CA TRP A 145 -9.81 6.42 18.28
C TRP A 145 -11.07 5.71 18.76
N LYS A 146 -12.08 5.63 17.90
CA LYS A 146 -13.40 5.03 18.21
C LYS A 146 -13.70 3.77 17.40
N GLY A 147 -12.87 3.45 16.41
CA GLY A 147 -13.04 2.27 15.58
C GLY A 147 -12.65 0.96 16.29
N ALA A 148 -12.69 -0.14 15.53
CA ALA A 148 -11.99 -1.37 15.90
C ALA A 148 -10.51 -1.07 16.23
N PRO A 149 -9.80 -1.91 17.01
CA PRO A 149 -8.42 -1.60 17.43
C PRO A 149 -7.55 -1.06 16.29
N ALA A 150 -6.89 0.07 16.50
CA ALA A 150 -6.09 0.76 15.49
C ALA A 150 -5.05 -0.16 14.82
N PRO A 151 -4.35 -1.06 15.55
CA PRO A 151 -3.45 -2.02 14.92
C PRO A 151 -4.17 -2.99 13.97
N LEU A 152 -5.39 -3.41 14.31
CA LEU A 152 -6.22 -4.25 13.45
C LEU A 152 -6.65 -3.48 12.19
N PHE A 153 -7.04 -2.22 12.34
CA PHE A 153 -7.39 -1.36 11.20
C PHE A 153 -6.23 -1.19 10.22
N CYS A 154 -5.02 -0.91 10.73
CA CYS A 154 -3.80 -0.83 9.92
C CYS A 154 -3.50 -2.16 9.24
N PHE A 155 -3.61 -3.28 9.97
CA PHE A 155 -3.37 -4.62 9.44
C PHE A 155 -4.33 -4.95 8.29
N VAL A 156 -5.64 -4.76 8.49
CA VAL A 156 -6.65 -5.06 7.47
C VAL A 156 -6.42 -4.21 6.22
N LEU A 157 -6.34 -2.89 6.36
CA LEU A 157 -6.20 -2.01 5.19
C LEU A 157 -4.88 -2.23 4.44
N ARG A 158 -3.78 -2.52 5.14
CA ARG A 158 -2.52 -2.86 4.48
C ARG A 158 -2.65 -4.15 3.67
N ASN A 159 -3.31 -5.17 4.19
CA ASN A 159 -3.47 -6.43 3.44
C ASN A 159 -4.46 -6.29 2.28
N ASP A 160 -5.57 -5.56 2.45
CA ASP A 160 -6.47 -5.25 1.33
C ASP A 160 -5.70 -4.48 0.25
N ALA A 161 -4.87 -3.50 0.63
CA ALA A 161 -3.99 -2.79 -0.31
C ALA A 161 -3.01 -3.72 -1.04
N LEU A 162 -2.42 -4.71 -0.35
CA LEU A 162 -1.57 -5.73 -0.97
C LEU A 162 -2.36 -6.58 -1.98
N ASP A 163 -3.59 -6.98 -1.66
CA ASP A 163 -4.45 -7.73 -2.57
C ASP A 163 -4.82 -6.90 -3.80
N VAL A 164 -5.07 -5.59 -3.64
CA VAL A 164 -5.32 -4.66 -4.76
C VAL A 164 -4.11 -4.55 -5.66
N TYR A 165 -2.96 -4.26 -5.04
CA TYR A 165 -1.75 -3.88 -5.75
C TYR A 165 -1.12 -5.10 -6.42
N TYR A 166 -0.90 -6.17 -5.64
CA TYR A 166 -0.21 -7.38 -6.09
C TYR A 166 -1.15 -8.48 -6.60
N GLY A 167 -2.46 -8.40 -6.38
CA GLY A 167 -3.42 -9.40 -6.90
C GLY A 167 -3.65 -9.33 -8.41
N THR A 168 -3.04 -8.37 -9.11
CA THR A 168 -3.09 -8.23 -10.57
C THR A 168 -1.86 -8.85 -11.24
N LYS A 169 -1.98 -9.24 -12.51
CA LYS A 169 -0.82 -9.73 -13.29
C LYS A 169 0.34 -8.73 -13.32
N THR A 170 0.00 -7.44 -13.41
CA THR A 170 0.98 -6.34 -13.39
C THR A 170 1.69 -6.28 -12.05
N GLY A 171 0.96 -6.35 -10.94
CA GLY A 171 1.55 -6.37 -9.60
C GLY A 171 2.49 -7.55 -9.38
N PHE A 172 2.13 -8.75 -9.83
CA PHE A 172 3.03 -9.91 -9.78
C PHE A 172 4.32 -9.72 -10.59
N ALA A 173 4.25 -9.05 -11.75
CA ALA A 173 5.43 -8.77 -12.57
C ALA A 173 6.41 -7.83 -11.84
N GLU A 174 5.92 -6.87 -11.06
CA GLU A 174 6.76 -5.95 -10.25
C GLU A 174 7.51 -6.68 -9.13
N LEU A 175 6.95 -7.77 -8.60
CA LEU A 175 7.63 -8.60 -7.60
C LEU A 175 8.77 -9.45 -8.18
N GLY A 176 8.95 -9.49 -9.50
CA GLY A 176 9.95 -10.35 -10.15
C GLY A 176 9.69 -11.85 -9.98
N VAL A 177 8.47 -12.22 -9.56
CA VAL A 177 8.05 -13.62 -9.38
C VAL A 177 7.33 -14.07 -10.65
N PRO A 178 7.68 -15.23 -11.24
CA PRO A 178 6.96 -15.75 -12.40
C PRO A 178 5.48 -15.91 -12.08
N TYR A 179 4.63 -15.26 -12.87
CA TYR A 179 3.19 -15.37 -12.72
C TYR A 179 2.72 -16.79 -13.12
N MET A 180 2.66 -17.70 -12.15
CA MET A 180 2.26 -19.10 -12.35
C MET A 180 0.76 -19.26 -12.16
N ALA A 181 -0.03 -18.81 -13.14
CA ALA A 181 -1.48 -18.92 -13.09
C ALA A 181 -1.93 -20.40 -13.13
N HIS A 182 -2.69 -20.83 -12.13
CA HIS A 182 -3.71 -21.87 -12.33
C HIS A 182 -5.09 -21.25 -12.58
N ILE A 183 -5.30 -19.98 -12.20
CA ILE A 183 -6.47 -19.15 -12.51
C ILE A 183 -5.95 -17.77 -12.91
N THR A 184 -6.51 -17.21 -13.99
CA THR A 184 -6.05 -15.93 -14.55
C THR A 184 -6.73 -14.75 -13.83
N PRO A 185 -6.01 -13.79 -13.23
CA PRO A 185 -6.58 -12.62 -12.58
C PRO A 185 -6.97 -11.59 -13.64
N PRO A 186 -7.93 -10.72 -13.35
CA PRO A 186 -8.24 -9.59 -14.21
C PRO A 186 -7.04 -8.64 -14.30
N GLU A 187 -6.89 -7.93 -15.43
CA GLU A 187 -5.78 -6.97 -15.65
C GLU A 187 -5.81 -5.79 -14.67
N LYS A 188 -7.01 -5.37 -14.28
CA LYS A 188 -7.33 -4.43 -13.20
C LYS A 188 -8.64 -4.90 -12.59
N TRP A 189 -8.90 -4.61 -11.32
CA TRP A 189 -10.28 -4.78 -10.86
C TRP A 189 -11.22 -3.93 -11.71
N PRO A 190 -12.37 -4.49 -12.12
CA PRO A 190 -13.28 -3.81 -13.02
C PRO A 190 -13.74 -2.51 -12.37
N ARG A 191 -13.24 -1.40 -12.89
CA ARG A 191 -13.85 -0.09 -12.65
C ARG A 191 -15.18 -0.13 -13.38
N ARG A 192 -16.30 -0.25 -12.67
CA ARG A 192 -17.61 -0.09 -13.31
C ARG A 192 -17.73 1.39 -13.70
N GLY A 193 -17.91 1.62 -15.00
CA GLY A 193 -18.23 2.94 -15.56
C GLY A 193 -19.70 3.27 -15.43
#